data_AF-A0AAQ4PHI3-F1
#
_entry.id   AF-A0AAQ4PHI3-F1
#
_cell.length_a   1.000
_cell.length_b   1.000
_cell.length_c   1.000
_cell.angle_alpha   90.00
_cell.angle_beta   90.00
_cell.angle_gamma   90.00
#
_symmetry.space_group_name_H-M   'P 1'
#
loop_
_entity.id
_entity.type
_entity.pdbx_description
1 polymer ?
#
loop_
_entity_poly.entity_id
_entity_poly.type
_entity_poly.pdbx_seq_one_letter_code
_entity_poly.pdbx_strand_id
1 'polypeptide(L)'
;MPKRACPFPETFSSQYKIHVGEQELNNYGVFGNKYRQEIYAKTKNLLFSGAKAVMGQIWTGKQSPSGPAESPACSQSLLRGQTLIGHDGRLTRGAAAQGSSVALACCCVCQKSHGSRTPCSQCERLACPSCTRQCSCCSGLCCSVCTILDGQYDEVQCCSCAT
;
A
#
# COMPACT_ATOMS: atom_id res chain seq x y z
N MET A 1 33.20 -38.36 -12.60
CA MET A 1 32.64 -38.29 -13.96
C MET A 1 33.19 -37.05 -14.66
N PRO A 2 33.77 -37.17 -15.88
CA PRO A 2 34.22 -36.00 -16.64
C PRO A 2 33.00 -35.17 -17.07
N LYS A 3 33.00 -33.85 -16.81
CA LYS A 3 31.97 -32.95 -17.32
C LYS A 3 32.09 -32.86 -18.84
N ARG A 4 30.96 -32.95 -19.55
CA ARG A 4 30.91 -32.84 -21.03
C ARG A 4 31.35 -31.44 -21.47
N ALA A 5 32.01 -31.37 -22.62
CA ALA A 5 32.43 -30.10 -23.21
C ALA A 5 31.21 -29.23 -23.58
N CYS A 6 31.33 -27.92 -23.37
CA CYS A 6 30.28 -26.94 -23.70
C CYS A 6 29.99 -26.97 -25.21
N PRO A 7 28.73 -27.14 -25.65
CA PRO A 7 28.39 -27.33 -27.06
C PRO A 7 28.36 -26.02 -27.88
N PHE A 8 28.70 -24.87 -27.28
CA PHE A 8 28.67 -23.57 -27.96
C PHE A 8 30.09 -23.15 -28.35
N PRO A 9 30.43 -23.11 -29.65
CA PRO A 9 31.78 -22.83 -30.15
C PRO A 9 32.12 -21.32 -30.18
N GLU A 10 31.11 -20.46 -30.11
CA GLU A 10 31.28 -19.01 -30.08
C GLU A 10 31.14 -18.53 -28.64
N THR A 11 32.18 -17.85 -28.14
CA THR A 11 32.08 -16.97 -26.98
C THR A 11 30.88 -16.05 -27.20
N PHE A 12 29.78 -16.33 -26.50
CA PHE A 12 28.57 -15.52 -26.53
C PHE A 12 28.97 -14.04 -26.46
N SER A 13 28.53 -13.24 -27.45
CA SER A 13 28.59 -11.78 -27.34
C SER A 13 28.05 -11.43 -25.97
N SER A 14 28.88 -10.79 -25.14
CA SER A 14 28.49 -10.40 -23.79
C SER A 14 27.19 -9.62 -23.91
N GLN A 15 26.08 -10.22 -23.51
CA GLN A 15 24.80 -9.54 -23.54
C GLN A 15 24.88 -8.47 -22.46
N TYR A 16 25.24 -7.25 -22.85
CA TYR A 16 25.38 -6.14 -21.94
C TYR A 16 23.99 -5.82 -21.40
N LYS A 17 23.77 -6.12 -20.13
CA LYS A 17 22.60 -5.62 -19.41
C LYS A 17 22.85 -4.14 -19.13
N ILE A 18 22.33 -3.28 -20.01
CA ILE A 18 22.31 -1.83 -19.77
C ILE A 18 21.14 -1.56 -18.85
N HIS A 19 21.42 -0.91 -17.72
CA HIS A 19 20.37 -0.44 -16.83
C HIS A 19 19.75 0.81 -17.44
N VAL A 20 18.48 0.72 -17.86
CA VAL A 20 17.73 1.86 -18.39
C VAL A 20 17.00 2.54 -17.24
N GLY A 21 17.47 3.72 -16.86
CA GLY A 21 16.90 4.54 -15.79
C GLY A 21 15.84 5.54 -16.29
N GLU A 22 15.15 6.16 -15.34
CA GLU A 22 14.10 7.16 -15.62
C GLU A 22 14.63 8.37 -16.42
N GLN A 23 15.87 8.79 -16.18
CA GLN A 23 16.51 9.86 -16.94
C GLN A 23 16.69 9.50 -18.43
N GLU A 24 17.04 8.25 -18.73
CA GLU A 24 17.23 7.78 -20.09
C GLU A 24 15.89 7.62 -20.81
N LEU A 25 14.86 7.16 -20.10
CA LEU A 25 13.48 7.12 -20.60
C LEU A 25 12.92 8.52 -20.89
N ASN A 26 13.18 9.49 -20.00
CA ASN A 26 12.65 10.84 -20.15
C ASN A 26 13.34 11.65 -21.26
N ASN A 27 14.66 11.51 -21.39
CA ASN A 27 15.46 12.31 -22.32
C ASN A 27 15.69 11.64 -23.68
N TYR A 28 15.85 10.32 -23.70
CA TYR A 28 16.21 9.54 -24.89
C TYR A 28 15.16 8.48 -25.26
N GLY A 29 14.12 8.31 -24.45
CA GLY A 29 13.00 7.43 -24.76
C GLY A 29 12.25 7.91 -26.00
N VAL A 30 11.86 6.96 -26.84
CA VAL A 30 11.04 7.22 -28.03
C VAL A 30 9.76 7.94 -27.58
N PHE A 31 9.60 9.20 -27.99
CA PHE A 31 8.51 10.12 -27.62
C PHE A 31 8.52 10.73 -26.20
N GLY A 32 9.60 10.66 -25.42
CA GLY A 32 9.66 11.22 -24.06
C GLY A 32 9.22 12.69 -23.95
N ASN A 33 9.65 13.56 -24.87
CA ASN A 33 9.23 14.96 -24.88
C ASN A 33 7.73 15.16 -25.18
N LYS A 34 7.13 14.31 -26.03
CA LYS A 34 5.69 14.39 -26.33
C LYS A 34 4.86 14.02 -25.09
N TYR A 35 5.18 12.90 -24.45
CA TYR A 35 4.47 12.47 -23.25
C TYR A 35 4.61 13.47 -22.10
N ARG A 36 5.79 14.07 -21.91
CA ARG A 36 6.00 15.11 -20.90
C ARG A 36 5.10 16.33 -21.13
N GLN A 37 4.97 16.78 -22.38
CA GLN A 37 4.07 17.87 -22.73
C GLN A 37 2.60 17.50 -22.52
N GLU A 38 2.19 16.29 -22.88
CA GLU A 38 0.82 15.81 -22.67
C GLU A 38 0.46 15.71 -21.19
N ILE A 39 1.35 15.16 -20.37
CA ILE A 39 1.17 15.05 -18.92
C ILE A 39 1.06 16.46 -18.31
N TYR A 40 1.94 17.37 -18.70
CA TYR A 40 1.89 18.75 -18.23
C TYR A 40 0.56 19.42 -18.59
N ALA A 41 0.10 19.28 -19.85
CA ALA A 41 -1.16 19.85 -20.30
C ALA A 41 -2.37 19.27 -19.56
N LYS A 42 -2.42 17.94 -19.37
CA LYS A 42 -3.48 17.26 -18.62
C LYS A 42 -3.53 17.72 -17.16
N THR A 43 -2.38 17.73 -16.48
CA THR A 43 -2.29 18.16 -15.09
C THR A 43 -2.69 19.62 -14.93
N LYS A 44 -2.20 20.50 -15.82
CA LYS A 44 -2.61 21.91 -15.83
C LYS A 44 -4.14 22.03 -15.96
N ASN A 45 -4.74 21.39 -16.95
CA ASN A 45 -6.19 21.46 -17.17
C ASN A 45 -6.98 20.91 -15.97
N LEU A 46 -6.52 19.82 -15.36
CA LEU A 46 -7.15 19.23 -14.17
C LEU A 46 -7.13 20.21 -13.00
N LEU A 47 -5.98 20.82 -12.71
CA LEU A 47 -5.83 21.79 -11.63
C LEU A 47 -6.71 23.03 -11.85
N PHE A 48 -6.71 23.59 -13.06
CA PHE A 48 -7.54 24.74 -13.38
C PHE A 48 -9.04 24.42 -13.35
N SER A 49 -9.43 23.23 -13.83
CA SER A 49 -10.83 22.80 -13.81
C SER A 49 -11.33 22.57 -12.38
N GLY A 50 -10.51 21.93 -11.54
CA GLY A 50 -10.80 21.74 -10.12
C GLY A 50 -10.93 23.07 -9.37
N ALA A 51 -9.99 23.99 -9.58
CA ALA A 51 -10.05 25.34 -9.00
C ALA A 51 -11.31 26.10 -9.45
N LYS A 52 -11.65 26.06 -10.74
CA LYS A 52 -12.86 26.69 -11.27
C LYS A 52 -14.14 26.08 -10.69
N ALA A 53 -14.20 24.75 -10.52
CA ALA A 53 -15.34 24.08 -9.93
C ALA A 53 -15.56 24.52 -8.48
N VAL A 54 -14.49 24.60 -7.67
CA VAL A 54 -14.57 25.07 -6.28
C VAL A 54 -14.96 26.55 -6.20
N MET A 55 -14.32 27.41 -7.01
CA MET A 55 -14.65 28.85 -7.04
C MET A 55 -16.08 29.11 -7.50
N GLY A 56 -16.59 28.32 -8.45
CA GLY A 56 -17.99 28.38 -8.87
C GLY A 56 -18.96 28.07 -7.73
N GLN A 57 -18.67 27.07 -6.89
CA GLN A 57 -19.50 26.75 -5.73
C GLN A 57 -19.49 27.87 -4.67
N ILE A 58 -18.32 28.47 -4.44
CA ILE A 58 -18.16 29.57 -3.47
C ILE A 58 -18.88 30.83 -3.95
N TRP A 59 -18.78 31.18 -5.24
CA TRP A 59 -19.34 32.41 -5.80
C TRP A 59 -20.84 32.34 -6.05
N THR A 60 -21.40 31.16 -6.35
CA THR A 60 -22.84 31.02 -6.67
C THR A 60 -23.72 30.92 -5.42
N GLY A 61 -23.16 31.05 -4.21
CA GLY A 61 -23.93 31.20 -2.97
C GLY A 61 -24.91 30.08 -2.64
N LYS A 62 -24.80 28.90 -3.27
CA LYS A 62 -25.59 27.70 -2.90
C LYS A 62 -24.99 27.04 -1.66
N GLN A 63 -25.06 27.73 -0.53
CA GLN A 63 -25.08 27.06 0.77
C GLN A 63 -26.55 26.72 1.06
N SER A 64 -26.97 25.51 0.71
CA SER A 64 -28.15 24.90 1.32
C SER A 64 -27.68 24.04 2.50
N PRO A 65 -28.07 24.35 3.74
CA PRO A 65 -27.85 23.47 4.88
C PRO A 65 -28.99 22.46 4.96
N SER A 66 -28.95 21.38 4.17
CA SER A 66 -29.82 20.22 4.39
C SER A 66 -29.45 19.04 3.49
N GLY A 67 -29.12 17.93 4.13
CA GLY A 67 -29.06 16.60 3.52
C GLY A 67 -27.73 15.91 3.82
N PRO A 68 -27.71 14.74 4.47
CA PRO A 68 -26.52 13.90 4.47
C PRO A 68 -26.32 13.49 3.01
N ALA A 69 -25.35 14.12 2.35
CA ALA A 69 -24.79 13.55 1.16
C ALA A 69 -24.34 12.14 1.54
N GLU A 70 -24.94 11.14 0.91
CA GLU A 70 -24.37 9.82 0.76
C GLU A 70 -23.05 10.00 -0.01
N SER A 71 -22.04 10.49 0.70
CA SER A 71 -20.69 10.04 0.48
C SER A 71 -20.78 8.51 0.46
N PRO A 72 -20.09 7.81 -0.45
CA PRO A 72 -19.76 6.44 -0.11
C PRO A 72 -18.98 6.59 1.18
N ALA A 73 -19.67 6.34 2.30
CA ALA A 73 -19.07 6.10 3.58
C ALA A 73 -18.31 4.78 3.38
N CYS A 74 -17.19 4.89 2.67
CA CYS A 74 -16.01 4.19 3.07
C CYS A 74 -15.84 4.66 4.50
N SER A 75 -16.43 3.89 5.40
CA SER A 75 -15.99 3.74 6.76
C SER A 75 -14.49 3.53 6.65
N GLN A 76 -13.76 4.65 6.57
CA GLN A 76 -12.33 4.71 6.79
C GLN A 76 -12.19 4.58 8.30
N SER A 77 -12.67 3.43 8.82
CA SER A 77 -12.25 2.91 10.09
C SER A 77 -10.76 2.75 9.94
N LEU A 78 -10.02 3.73 10.47
CA LEU A 78 -8.59 3.68 10.42
C LEU A 78 -8.18 2.37 11.08
N LEU A 79 -7.40 1.59 10.34
CA LEU A 79 -6.90 0.32 10.85
C LEU A 79 -6.03 0.64 12.06
N ARG A 80 -6.10 -0.20 13.10
CA ARG A 80 -5.21 -0.05 14.26
C ARG A 80 -3.76 0.04 13.78
N GLY A 81 -3.09 1.13 14.12
CA GLY A 81 -1.74 1.46 13.66
C GLY A 81 -1.65 2.58 12.63
N GLN A 82 -2.74 2.98 11.97
CA GLN A 82 -2.77 4.22 11.19
C GLN A 82 -2.67 5.43 12.13
N THR A 83 -1.78 6.35 11.76
CA THR A 83 -1.57 7.59 12.49
C THR A 83 -2.45 8.70 11.92
N LEU A 84 -3.04 9.48 12.82
CA LEU A 84 -3.74 10.72 12.51
C LEU A 84 -2.77 11.88 12.70
N ILE A 85 -2.79 12.85 11.80
CA ILE A 85 -2.09 14.12 12.00
C ILE A 85 -3.00 14.98 12.88
N GLY A 86 -2.57 15.24 14.12
CA GLY A 86 -3.26 16.13 15.04
C GLY A 86 -3.22 17.58 14.58
N HIS A 87 -4.09 18.42 15.16
CA HIS A 87 -4.10 19.85 14.88
C HIS A 87 -2.79 20.56 15.27
N ASP A 88 -1.99 19.93 16.13
CA ASP A 88 -0.63 20.31 16.52
C ASP A 88 0.45 19.82 15.54
N GLY A 89 0.07 19.15 14.45
CA GLY A 89 0.97 18.56 13.46
C GLY A 89 1.64 17.26 13.92
N ARG A 90 1.32 16.73 15.10
CA ARG A 90 1.92 15.50 15.61
C ARG A 90 1.15 14.28 15.15
N LEU A 91 1.88 13.20 14.87
CA LEU A 91 1.27 11.89 14.58
C LEU A 91 0.75 11.27 15.87
N THR A 92 -0.55 11.08 15.96
CA THR A 92 -1.23 10.39 17.07
C THR A 92 -1.77 9.05 16.60
N ARG A 93 -1.80 8.05 17.47
CA ARG A 93 -2.37 6.74 17.12
C ARG A 93 -3.87 6.89 16.96
N GLY A 94 -4.40 6.57 15.78
CA GLY A 94 -5.85 6.55 15.56
C GLY A 94 -6.52 5.53 16.49
N ALA A 95 -7.61 5.93 17.15
CA ALA A 95 -8.46 4.99 17.86
C ALA A 95 -9.07 4.01 16.83
N ALA A 96 -9.04 2.71 17.13
CA ALA A 96 -9.70 1.71 16.31
C ALA A 96 -11.18 2.11 16.20
N ALA A 97 -11.64 2.40 14.99
CA ALA A 97 -13.04 2.74 14.80
C ALA A 97 -13.90 1.50 15.14
N GLN A 98 -14.99 1.72 15.88
CA GLN A 98 -16.05 0.74 16.02
C GLN A 98 -16.77 0.60 14.67
N GLY A 99 -16.14 -0.10 13.73
CA GLY A 99 -16.65 -0.33 12.40
C GLY A 99 -17.71 -1.43 12.41
N SER A 100 -18.92 -1.07 12.00
CA SER A 100 -20.00 -1.97 11.61
C SER A 100 -19.47 -3.21 10.86
N SER A 101 -19.82 -4.38 11.38
CA SER A 101 -19.35 -5.69 10.95
C SER A 101 -19.95 -6.10 9.60
N VAL A 102 -19.34 -5.65 8.51
CA VAL A 102 -19.31 -6.44 7.28
C VAL A 102 -17.86 -6.68 6.90
N ALA A 103 -17.08 -7.16 7.88
CA ALA A 103 -15.77 -7.71 7.59
C ALA A 103 -16.00 -8.99 6.79
N LEU A 104 -15.55 -9.00 5.53
CA LEU A 104 -15.38 -10.22 4.76
C LEU A 104 -14.78 -11.28 5.70
N ALA A 105 -15.50 -12.38 5.91
CA ALA A 105 -15.08 -13.49 6.76
C ALA A 105 -13.92 -14.28 6.10
N CYS A 106 -12.90 -13.58 5.62
CA CYS A 106 -11.78 -14.11 4.86
C CYS A 106 -10.48 -13.77 5.58
N CYS A 107 -9.47 -14.61 5.39
CA CYS A 107 -8.12 -14.30 5.87
C CYS A 107 -7.58 -13.04 5.16
N CYS A 108 -7.11 -12.05 5.91
CA CYS A 108 -6.54 -10.82 5.37
C CYS A 108 -5.24 -11.00 4.56
N VAL A 109 -4.60 -12.17 4.66
CA VAL A 109 -3.37 -12.50 3.94
C VAL A 109 -3.69 -13.32 2.69
N CYS A 110 -4.33 -14.47 2.85
CA CYS A 110 -4.58 -15.41 1.73
C CYS A 110 -5.98 -15.32 1.14
N GLN A 111 -6.85 -14.45 1.68
CA GLN A 111 -8.24 -14.21 1.24
C GLN A 111 -9.17 -15.43 1.27
N LYS A 112 -8.72 -16.56 1.82
CA LYS A 112 -9.53 -17.79 1.97
C LYS A 112 -10.59 -17.61 3.06
N SER A 113 -11.81 -18.06 2.77
CA SER A 113 -12.98 -18.05 3.67
C SER A 113 -13.21 -19.34 4.45
N HIS A 114 -12.26 -20.29 4.41
CA HIS A 114 -12.31 -21.52 5.22
C HIS A 114 -11.49 -21.45 6.52
N GLY A 115 -11.94 -22.16 7.57
CA GLY A 115 -11.22 -22.37 8.83
C GLY A 115 -11.50 -21.34 9.93
N SER A 116 -11.04 -21.66 11.15
CA SER A 116 -11.02 -20.73 12.29
C SER A 116 -10.09 -19.54 11.98
N ARG A 117 -10.41 -18.38 12.55
CA ARG A 117 -9.65 -17.15 12.34
C ARG A 117 -9.48 -16.42 13.64
N THR A 118 -8.32 -15.80 13.80
CA THR A 118 -8.03 -14.95 14.94
C THR A 118 -7.66 -13.55 14.44
N PRO A 119 -8.03 -12.49 15.20
CA PRO A 119 -7.62 -11.13 14.86
C PRO A 119 -6.12 -10.96 15.08
N CYS A 120 -5.45 -10.31 14.14
CA CYS A 120 -4.05 -9.92 14.29
C CYS A 120 -3.90 -8.87 15.40
N SER A 121 -2.97 -9.10 16.35
CA SER A 121 -2.69 -8.17 17.45
C SER A 121 -2.08 -6.83 17.03
N GLN A 122 -1.75 -6.64 15.74
CA GLN A 122 -1.24 -5.38 15.18
C GLN A 122 -2.33 -4.63 14.40
N CYS A 123 -2.87 -5.26 13.35
CA CYS A 123 -3.81 -4.62 12.42
C CYS A 123 -5.29 -5.03 12.62
N GLU A 124 -5.59 -5.89 13.60
CA GLU A 124 -6.93 -6.39 13.98
C GLU A 124 -7.70 -7.18 12.90
N ARG A 125 -7.15 -7.26 11.68
CA ARG A 125 -7.72 -8.05 10.60
C ARG A 125 -7.65 -9.55 10.91
N LEU A 126 -8.68 -10.29 10.51
CA LEU A 126 -8.78 -11.74 10.71
C LEU A 126 -7.73 -12.47 9.85
N ALA A 127 -6.98 -13.39 10.43
CA ALA A 127 -6.04 -14.25 9.72
C ALA A 127 -6.28 -15.73 10.08
N CYS A 128 -6.05 -16.62 9.10
CA CYS A 128 -6.12 -18.07 9.34
C CYS A 128 -4.82 -18.57 10.01
N PRO A 129 -4.82 -19.76 10.64
CA PRO A 129 -3.66 -20.30 11.35
C PRO A 129 -2.40 -20.41 10.49
N SER A 130 -2.54 -20.69 9.20
CA SER A 130 -1.41 -20.74 8.25
C SER A 130 -0.79 -19.37 7.95
N CYS A 131 -1.53 -18.29 8.23
CA CYS A 131 -1.09 -16.91 7.98
C CYS A 131 -0.81 -16.14 9.27
N THR A 132 -0.97 -16.76 10.44
CA THR A 132 -0.60 -16.17 11.73
C THR A 132 0.73 -16.72 12.23
N ARG A 133 1.50 -15.88 12.91
CA ARG A 133 2.73 -16.24 13.59
C ARG A 133 2.71 -15.63 15.00
N GLN A 134 3.48 -16.26 15.89
CA GLN A 134 3.58 -15.87 17.28
C GLN A 134 4.81 -14.97 17.46
N CYS A 135 4.65 -13.75 17.97
CA CYS A 135 5.80 -12.89 18.25
C CYS A 135 6.59 -13.41 19.44
N SER A 136 7.91 -13.52 19.30
CA SER A 136 8.85 -13.98 20.34
C SER A 136 8.95 -13.03 21.53
N CYS A 137 8.75 -11.73 21.32
CA CYS A 137 8.89 -10.71 22.37
C CYS A 137 7.59 -10.54 23.19
N CYS A 138 6.46 -10.23 22.54
CA CYS A 138 5.22 -9.91 23.24
C CYS A 138 4.21 -11.06 23.34
N SER A 139 4.52 -12.23 22.78
CA SER A 139 3.58 -13.35 22.66
C SER A 139 2.22 -12.97 22.01
N GLY A 140 2.21 -11.93 21.18
CA GLY A 140 1.05 -11.57 20.34
C GLY A 140 0.98 -12.37 19.04
N LEU A 141 -0.21 -12.89 18.71
CA LEU A 141 -0.48 -13.47 17.39
C LEU A 141 -0.57 -12.36 16.33
N CYS A 142 0.25 -12.44 15.30
CA CYS A 142 0.34 -11.44 14.24
C CYS A 142 0.16 -12.12 12.88
N CYS A 143 -0.49 -11.46 11.93
CA CYS A 143 -0.51 -11.97 10.56
C CYS A 143 0.89 -11.84 9.94
N SER A 144 1.19 -12.62 8.90
CA SER A 144 2.49 -12.62 8.24
C SER A 144 2.92 -11.27 7.65
N VAL A 145 1.97 -10.35 7.43
CA VAL A 145 2.23 -8.97 6.99
C VAL A 145 2.71 -8.09 8.15
N CYS A 146 2.28 -8.39 9.37
CA CYS A 146 2.61 -7.63 10.57
C CYS A 146 3.77 -8.26 11.37
N THR A 147 4.49 -9.20 10.76
CA THR A 147 5.67 -9.85 11.35
C THR A 147 6.91 -9.62 10.50
N ILE A 148 8.03 -9.49 11.17
CA ILE A 148 9.37 -9.39 10.61
C ILE A 148 10.09 -10.69 10.99
N LEU A 149 10.74 -11.30 10.00
CA LEU A 149 11.61 -12.46 10.19
C LEU A 149 13.04 -11.96 10.14
N ASP A 150 13.80 -12.13 11.22
CA ASP A 150 15.24 -11.95 11.16
C ASP A 150 15.86 -13.20 10.53
N GLY A 151 16.44 -13.02 9.33
CA GLY A 151 16.95 -14.10 8.48
C GLY A 151 18.11 -14.90 9.10
N GLN A 152 18.65 -14.42 10.23
CA GLN A 152 19.77 -15.07 10.90
C GLN A 152 19.36 -16.05 12.01
N TYR A 153 18.13 -15.96 12.55
CA TYR A 153 17.69 -16.75 13.71
C TYR A 153 16.25 -17.29 13.65
N ASP A 154 15.53 -17.14 12.52
CA ASP A 154 14.12 -17.55 12.38
C ASP A 154 13.19 -16.95 13.48
N GLU A 155 13.65 -15.88 14.13
CA GLU A 155 12.92 -15.23 15.21
C GLU A 155 11.82 -14.34 14.61
N VAL A 156 10.58 -14.58 15.05
CA VAL A 156 9.43 -13.82 14.58
C VAL A 156 9.19 -12.64 15.53
N GLN A 157 9.34 -11.42 15.03
CA GLN A 157 8.99 -10.23 15.77
C GLN A 157 7.79 -9.51 15.13
N CYS A 158 6.90 -8.95 15.95
CA CYS A 158 5.84 -8.10 15.42
C CYS A 158 6.40 -6.70 15.11
N CYS A 159 5.75 -5.96 14.21
CA CYS A 159 6.20 -4.62 13.82
C CYS A 159 6.34 -3.64 15.01
N SER A 160 5.64 -3.84 16.11
CA SER A 160 5.77 -3.00 17.32
C SER A 160 6.92 -3.41 18.24
N CYS A 161 7.41 -4.66 18.16
CA CYS A 161 8.53 -5.14 18.99
C CYS A 161 9.88 -5.05 18.27
N ALA A 162 9.86 -4.89 16.95
CA ALA A 162 11.06 -4.76 16.12
C ALA A 162 11.56 -3.30 16.01
N THR A 163 10.84 -2.34 16.59
CA THR A 163 11.20 -0.92 16.71
C THR A 163 11.77 -0.63 18.08
#